data_AF-A0A7J3PA78-F1
#
_entry.id   AF-A0A7J3PA78-F1
#
_cell.length_a   1.000
_cell.length_b   1.000
_cell.length_c   1.000
_cell.angle_alpha   90.00
_cell.angle_beta   90.00
_cell.angle_gamma   90.00
#
_symmetry.space_group_name_H-M   'P 1'
#
loop_
_entity.id
_entity.type
_entity.pdbx_description
1 polymer ?
#
loop_
_entity_poly.entity_id
_entity_poly.type
_entity_poly.pdbx_seq_one_letter_code
_entity_poly.pdbx_strand_id
1 'polypeptide(L)'
;MAELVSLLGLGISIIAAQFITTRSTQNILRSNQRILDSNQRILEEIRGLARQNQKILEEIYDLQKEMALCLRKIDVGMRANALMHGWQRVDGISPEEARRLPEPKVYDEKLQICYYKPN
;
A
#
# COMPACT_ATOMS: atom_id res chain seq x y z
N MET A 1 23.26 34.75 -66.75
CA MET A 1 22.01 35.32 -66.17
C MET A 1 21.08 34.24 -65.64
N ALA A 2 20.70 33.21 -66.42
CA ALA A 2 19.80 32.15 -65.95
C ALA A 2 20.33 31.34 -64.74
N GLU A 3 21.62 31.00 -64.72
CA GLU A 3 22.24 30.28 -63.60
C GLU A 3 22.25 31.10 -62.29
N LEU A 4 22.51 32.41 -62.39
CA LEU A 4 22.46 33.33 -61.25
C LEU A 4 21.04 33.41 -60.66
N VAL A 5 20.01 33.47 -61.50
CA VAL A 5 18.61 33.45 -61.05
C VAL A 5 18.25 32.11 -60.39
N SER A 6 18.72 31.00 -60.96
CA SER A 6 18.52 29.66 -60.40
C SER A 6 19.20 29.50 -59.02
N LEU A 7 20.44 29.95 -58.89
CA LEU A 7 21.20 29.93 -57.63
C LEU A 7 20.54 30.81 -56.55
N LEU A 8 20.03 31.99 -56.93
CA LEU A 8 19.26 32.84 -56.02
C LEU A 8 17.96 32.15 -55.56
N GLY A 9 17.24 31.48 -56.45
CA GLY A 9 16.02 30.72 -56.10
C GLY A 9 16.29 29.56 -55.14
N LEU A 10 17.38 28.83 -55.36
CA LEU A 10 17.84 27.77 -54.44
C LEU A 10 18.25 28.35 -53.08
N GLY A 11 19.01 29.44 -53.06
CA GLY A 11 19.41 30.12 -51.82
C GLY A 11 18.21 30.57 -50.97
N ILE A 12 17.21 31.18 -51.60
CA ILE A 12 15.96 31.60 -50.91
C ILE A 12 15.22 30.37 -50.35
N SER A 13 15.13 29.29 -51.12
CA SER A 13 14.46 28.06 -50.70
C SER A 13 15.14 27.41 -49.49
N ILE A 14 16.47 27.39 -49.47
CA ILE A 14 17.26 26.87 -48.34
C ILE A 14 17.04 27.71 -47.09
N ILE A 15 17.07 29.05 -47.21
CA ILE A 15 16.82 29.96 -46.08
C ILE A 15 15.40 29.74 -45.51
N ALA A 16 14.40 29.59 -46.37
CA ALA A 16 13.03 29.31 -45.95
C ALA A 16 12.91 27.98 -45.20
N ALA A 17 13.54 26.90 -45.72
CA ALA A 17 13.56 25.60 -45.06
C ALA A 17 14.28 25.66 -43.69
N GLN A 18 15.39 26.38 -43.60
CA GLN A 18 16.12 26.58 -42.35
C GLN A 18 15.27 27.32 -41.30
N PHE A 19 14.54 28.35 -41.72
CA PHE A 19 13.64 29.11 -40.84
C PHE A 19 12.50 28.24 -40.30
N ILE A 20 11.84 27.46 -41.18
CA ILE A 20 10.77 26.53 -40.78
C ILE A 20 11.30 25.50 -39.78
N THR A 21 12.48 24.93 -40.07
CA THR A 21 13.12 23.94 -39.20
C THR A 21 13.42 24.53 -37.83
N THR A 22 14.04 25.71 -37.79
CA THR A 22 14.37 26.41 -36.54
C THR A 22 13.13 26.69 -35.70
N ARG A 23 12.04 27.13 -36.34
CA ARG A 23 10.75 27.38 -35.67
C ARG A 23 10.15 26.09 -35.10
N SER A 24 10.21 24.99 -35.85
CA SER A 24 9.75 23.68 -35.38
C SER A 24 10.55 23.21 -34.17
N THR A 25 11.88 23.29 -34.22
CA THR A 25 12.77 22.95 -33.11
C THR A 25 12.43 23.76 -31.86
N GLN A 26 12.22 25.08 -31.98
CA GLN A 26 11.84 25.93 -30.85
C GLN A 26 10.50 25.53 -30.23
N ASN A 27 9.51 25.14 -31.05
CA ASN A 27 8.23 24.68 -30.55
C ASN A 27 8.37 23.34 -29.79
N ILE A 28 9.16 22.41 -30.33
CA ILE A 28 9.46 21.13 -29.67
C ILE A 28 10.16 21.38 -28.33
N LEU A 29 11.16 22.26 -28.28
CA LEU A 29 11.85 22.61 -27.03
C LEU A 29 10.89 23.17 -25.97
N ARG A 30 9.98 24.07 -26.36
CA ARG A 30 8.95 24.60 -25.44
C ARG A 30 8.00 23.50 -24.95
N SER A 31 7.60 22.59 -25.84
CA SER A 31 6.75 21.46 -25.45
C SER A 31 7.46 20.54 -24.48
N ASN A 32 8.72 20.20 -24.74
CA ASN A 32 9.53 19.36 -23.87
C ASN A 32 9.73 20.00 -22.50
N GLN A 33 9.96 21.32 -22.45
CA GLN A 33 10.06 22.02 -21.16
C GLN A 33 8.78 21.90 -20.34
N ARG A 34 7.61 22.08 -20.96
CA ARG A 34 6.32 21.92 -20.25
C ARG A 34 6.12 20.49 -19.74
N ILE A 35 6.55 19.49 -20.51
CA ILE A 35 6.50 18.09 -20.08
C ILE A 35 7.42 17.86 -18.88
N LEU A 36 8.64 18.40 -18.90
CA LEU A 36 9.57 18.32 -17.77
C LEU A 36 8.98 18.95 -16.51
N ASP A 37 8.42 20.16 -16.62
CA ASP A 37 7.78 20.85 -15.50
C ASP A 37 6.61 20.05 -14.93
N SER A 38 5.79 19.44 -15.81
CA SER A 38 4.68 18.57 -15.41
C SER A 38 5.18 17.31 -14.70
N ASN A 39 6.22 16.66 -15.24
CA ASN A 39 6.81 15.47 -14.65
C ASN A 39 7.40 15.76 -13.27
N GLN A 40 8.02 16.92 -13.08
CA GLN A 40 8.54 17.34 -11.78
C GLN A 40 7.41 17.48 -10.75
N ARG A 41 6.28 18.11 -11.10
CA ARG A 41 5.12 18.21 -10.21
C ARG A 41 4.56 16.85 -9.82
N ILE A 42 4.41 15.95 -10.79
CA ILE A 42 3.96 14.58 -10.55
C ILE A 42 4.91 13.86 -9.58
N LEU A 43 6.23 14.01 -9.74
CA LEU A 43 7.20 13.41 -8.82
C LEU A 43 7.08 13.96 -7.39
N GLU A 44 6.80 15.25 -7.24
CA GLU A 44 6.55 15.87 -5.92
C GLU A 44 5.28 15.32 -5.27
N GLU A 45 4.20 15.17 -6.03
CA GLU A 45 2.96 14.55 -5.57
C GLU A 45 3.17 13.09 -5.15
N ILE A 46 3.87 12.29 -5.96
CA ILE A 46 4.21 10.89 -5.63
C ILE A 46 4.99 10.82 -4.32
N ARG A 47 5.97 11.71 -4.12
CA ARG A 47 6.73 11.78 -2.86
C ARG A 47 5.84 12.14 -1.67
N GLY A 48 4.87 13.05 -1.88
CA GLY A 48 3.87 13.40 -0.87
C GLY A 48 3.02 12.19 -0.46
N LEU A 49 2.49 11.47 -1.45
CA LEU A 49 1.70 10.25 -1.23
C LEU A 49 2.53 9.16 -0.53
N ALA A 50 3.79 8.97 -0.91
CA ALA A 50 4.67 8.00 -0.27
C ALA A 50 4.85 8.28 1.23
N ARG A 51 5.00 9.54 1.63
CA ARG A 51 5.08 9.93 3.05
C ARG A 51 3.77 9.69 3.80
N GLN A 52 2.63 9.96 3.17
CA GLN A 52 1.33 9.70 3.77
C GLN A 52 1.11 8.19 3.97
N ASN A 53 1.44 7.38 2.96
CA ASN A 53 1.36 5.93 3.06
C ASN A 53 2.24 5.38 4.19
N GLN A 54 3.47 5.90 4.33
CA GLN A 54 4.36 5.51 5.42
C GLN A 54 3.73 5.80 6.80
N LYS A 55 3.13 6.99 6.97
CA LYS A 55 2.45 7.35 8.22
C LYS A 55 1.25 6.44 8.51
N ILE A 56 0.45 6.13 7.49
CA ILE A 56 -0.69 5.20 7.63
C ILE A 56 -0.21 3.80 8.04
N LEU A 57 0.90 3.33 7.50
CA LEU A 57 1.48 2.04 7.88
C LEU A 57 1.94 2.02 9.35
N GLU A 58 2.52 3.11 9.84
CA GLU A 58 2.89 3.26 11.25
C GLU A 58 1.65 3.24 12.16
N GLU A 59 0.60 3.99 11.80
CA GLU A 59 -0.67 3.99 12.54
C GLU A 59 -1.33 2.59 12.56
N ILE A 60 -1.31 1.86 11.44
CA ILE A 60 -1.82 0.48 11.37
C ILE A 60 -1.02 -0.44 12.30
N TYR A 61 0.30 -0.31 12.32
CA TYR A 61 1.15 -1.12 13.18
C TYR A 61 0.86 -0.89 14.67
N ASP A 62 0.70 0.37 15.07
CA ASP A 62 0.35 0.73 16.44
C ASP A 62 -1.03 0.20 16.84
N LEU A 63 -2.03 0.34 15.96
CA LEU A 63 -3.36 -0.22 16.17
C LEU A 63 -3.33 -1.76 16.31
N GLN A 64 -2.54 -2.44 15.50
CA GLN A 64 -2.36 -3.90 15.63
C GLN A 64 -1.75 -4.29 16.98
N LYS A 65 -0.76 -3.52 17.46
CA LYS A 65 -0.14 -3.73 18.76
C LYS A 65 -1.13 -3.51 19.91
N GLU A 66 -1.93 -2.46 19.84
CA GLU A 66 -2.99 -2.18 20.83
C GLU A 66 -4.07 -3.27 20.82
N MET A 67 -4.50 -3.71 19.64
CA MET A 67 -5.47 -4.80 19.51
C MET A 67 -4.93 -6.09 20.11
N ALA A 68 -3.68 -6.46 19.83
CA ALA A 68 -3.04 -7.63 20.42
C ALA A 68 -2.92 -7.55 21.96
N LEU A 69 -2.70 -6.35 22.51
CA LEU A 69 -2.74 -6.11 23.96
C LEU A 69 -4.15 -6.27 24.52
N CYS A 70 -5.16 -5.74 23.83
CA CYS A 70 -6.57 -5.85 24.23
C CYS A 70 -7.03 -7.31 24.27
N LEU A 71 -6.76 -8.08 23.20
CA LEU A 71 -7.08 -9.51 23.13
C LEU A 71 -6.41 -10.30 24.25
N ARG A 72 -5.14 -10.00 24.59
CA ARG A 72 -4.48 -10.63 25.74
C ARG A 72 -5.15 -10.31 27.07
N LYS A 73 -5.62 -9.08 27.28
CA LYS A 73 -6.36 -8.73 28.51
C LYS A 73 -7.69 -9.48 28.59
N ILE A 74 -8.41 -9.60 27.47
CA ILE A 74 -9.64 -10.37 27.38
C ILE A 74 -9.37 -11.84 27.69
N ASP A 75 -8.33 -12.44 27.09
CA ASP A 75 -7.94 -13.84 27.32
C ASP A 75 -7.64 -14.13 28.80
N VAL A 76 -6.85 -13.27 29.45
CA VAL A 76 -6.57 -13.34 30.89
C VAL A 76 -7.86 -13.23 31.71
N GLY A 77 -8.74 -12.29 31.37
CA GLY A 77 -10.03 -12.11 32.04
C GLY A 77 -10.93 -13.34 31.91
N MET A 78 -11.02 -13.93 30.73
CA MET A 78 -11.79 -15.15 30.47
C MET A 78 -11.23 -16.34 31.26
N ARG A 79 -9.90 -16.50 31.31
CA ARG A 79 -9.25 -17.55 32.10
C ARG A 79 -9.51 -17.37 33.59
N ALA A 80 -9.39 -16.15 34.12
CA ALA A 80 -9.68 -15.85 35.51
C ALA A 80 -11.16 -16.13 35.85
N ASN A 81 -12.08 -15.68 34.99
CA ASN A 81 -13.52 -15.91 35.16
C ASN A 81 -13.86 -17.41 35.16
N ALA A 82 -13.30 -18.18 34.22
CA ALA A 82 -13.47 -19.64 34.18
C ALA A 82 -13.03 -20.28 35.51
N LEU A 83 -11.82 -19.96 35.97
CA LEU A 83 -11.27 -20.49 37.23
C LEU A 83 -12.14 -20.13 38.43
N MET A 84 -12.62 -18.88 38.53
CA MET A 84 -13.51 -18.44 39.61
C MET A 84 -14.81 -19.22 39.68
N HIS A 85 -15.28 -19.77 38.55
CA HIS A 85 -16.50 -20.56 38.46
C HIS A 85 -16.24 -22.08 38.41
N GLY A 86 -15.02 -22.51 38.73
CA GLY A 86 -14.63 -23.92 38.79
C GLY A 86 -14.47 -24.58 37.42
N TRP A 87 -14.29 -23.79 36.36
CA TRP A 87 -13.98 -24.31 35.02
C TRP A 87 -12.47 -24.35 34.81
N GLN A 88 -12.03 -25.35 34.04
CA GLN A 88 -10.68 -25.46 33.51
C GLN A 88 -10.67 -25.12 32.02
N ARG A 89 -9.50 -24.74 31.50
CA ARG A 89 -9.27 -24.42 30.10
C ARG A 89 -8.09 -25.21 29.59
N VAL A 90 -8.20 -25.75 28.38
CA VAL A 90 -7.10 -26.34 27.63
C VAL A 90 -7.05 -25.75 26.23
N ASP A 91 -5.84 -25.45 25.77
CA ASP A 91 -5.56 -24.77 24.50
C ASP A 91 -4.87 -25.73 23.52
N GLY A 92 -5.04 -25.49 22.22
CA GLY A 92 -4.34 -26.22 21.16
C GLY A 92 -4.76 -27.68 21.00
N ILE A 93 -6.01 -28.02 21.38
CA ILE A 93 -6.51 -29.39 21.28
C ILE A 93 -7.40 -29.57 20.06
N SER A 94 -7.36 -30.78 19.51
CA SER A 94 -8.24 -31.21 18.42
C SER A 94 -9.69 -31.40 18.88
N PRO A 95 -10.67 -31.38 17.95
CA PRO A 95 -12.06 -31.71 18.26
C PRO A 95 -12.20 -33.09 18.93
N GLU A 96 -11.39 -34.07 18.54
CA GLU A 96 -11.41 -35.42 19.10
C GLU A 96 -10.91 -35.45 20.55
N GLU A 97 -9.85 -34.71 20.87
CA GLU A 97 -9.37 -34.54 22.24
C GLU A 97 -10.39 -33.79 23.10
N ALA A 98 -11.03 -32.76 22.55
CA ALA A 98 -12.07 -32.00 23.25
C ALA A 98 -13.27 -32.89 23.62
N ARG A 99 -13.68 -33.83 22.75
CA ARG A 99 -14.75 -34.79 23.04
C ARG A 99 -14.46 -35.69 24.26
N ARG A 100 -13.20 -35.95 24.56
CA ARG A 100 -12.76 -36.78 25.70
C ARG A 100 -12.83 -36.04 27.04
N LEU A 101 -12.96 -34.71 27.04
CA LEU A 101 -13.09 -33.91 28.25
C LEU A 101 -14.49 -34.06 28.88
N PRO A 102 -14.60 -33.95 30.21
CA PRO A 102 -15.88 -34.11 30.91
C PRO A 102 -16.89 -33.03 30.55
N GLU A 103 -18.17 -33.35 30.72
CA GLU A 103 -19.29 -32.40 30.58
C GLU A 103 -19.59 -31.72 31.94
N PRO A 104 -20.08 -30.46 31.95
CA PRO A 104 -20.31 -29.61 30.80
C PRO A 104 -19.01 -29.06 30.19
N LYS A 105 -18.94 -29.00 28.86
CA LYS A 105 -17.84 -28.35 28.13
C LYS A 105 -18.31 -27.44 26.98
N VAL A 106 -17.44 -26.51 26.62
CA VAL A 106 -17.57 -25.61 25.48
C VAL A 106 -16.25 -25.63 24.72
N TYR A 107 -16.29 -26.05 23.46
CA TYR A 107 -15.11 -26.09 22.58
C TYR A 107 -15.29 -25.10 21.43
N ASP A 108 -14.26 -24.29 21.18
CA ASP A 108 -14.16 -23.43 20.01
C ASP A 108 -13.13 -24.01 19.05
N GLU A 109 -13.57 -24.42 17.86
CA GLU A 109 -12.72 -25.06 16.86
C GLU A 109 -11.70 -24.11 16.23
N LYS A 110 -12.05 -22.82 16.08
CA LYS A 110 -11.17 -21.83 15.43
C LYS A 110 -10.01 -21.46 16.33
N LEU A 111 -10.29 -21.35 17.62
CA LEU A 111 -9.28 -21.06 18.63
C LEU A 111 -8.59 -22.32 19.15
N GLN A 112 -9.18 -23.50 18.93
CA GLN A 112 -8.74 -24.78 19.48
C GLN A 112 -8.67 -24.75 21.02
N ILE A 113 -9.66 -24.10 21.63
CA ILE A 113 -9.76 -23.92 23.09
C ILE A 113 -10.99 -24.67 23.59
N CYS A 114 -10.84 -25.44 24.67
CA CYS A 114 -11.97 -26.00 25.38
C CYS A 114 -12.01 -25.51 26.83
N TYR A 115 -13.16 -25.02 27.25
CA TYR A 115 -13.51 -24.82 28.66
C TYR A 115 -14.37 -25.98 29.12
N TYR A 116 -14.05 -26.61 30.25
CA TYR A 116 -14.82 -27.72 30.82
C TYR A 116 -14.84 -27.64 32.35
N LYS A 117 -15.83 -28.27 32.99
CA LYS A 117 -15.81 -28.47 34.45
C LYS A 117 -15.19 -29.82 34.79
N PRO A 118 -14.10 -29.87 35.56
CA PRO A 118 -13.62 -31.13 36.12
C PRO A 118 -14.68 -31.67 37.11
N ASN A 119 -14.86 -33.00 37.10
CA ASN A 119 -15.71 -33.71 38.07
C ASN A 119 -15.14 -33.60 39.49
#